data_AF-A0A6A5BFE3-F1
#
_entry.id   AF-A0A6A5BFE3-F1
#
_cell.length_a   1.000
_cell.length_b   1.000
_cell.length_c   1.000
_cell.angle_alpha   90.00
_cell.angle_beta   90.00
_cell.angle_gamma   90.00
#
_symmetry.space_group_name_H-M   'P 1'
#
loop_
_entity.id
_entity.type
_entity.pdbx_description
1 polymer ?
#
loop_
_entity_poly.entity_id
_entity_poly.type
_entity_poly.pdbx_seq_one_letter_code
_entity_poly.pdbx_strand_id
1 'polypeptide(L)'
;MNPPTLPPTKRRLDSLMRHLFLSKPLQYSITMMSSVNNNNSNNSTILEPQQFSSTSEHGEGVKTPPNDHIITTQEKTHENNFNNNSDKKNSSESKPEEGSKLKIDHKQIIQDLESDILKPDQALDIAHRLIDNSQFEEARQFIFNILAFIPSSAEENDASRRAYRLVALSYYNNNELKEALPWFRKAALNSNSVQDWFNLANTSAQIQDDDSNLLRLAMYAFSQIENLHKESNFQLKPSFWIQLHFFIISLMNGKHYNEAFSELNRLRLAYKRARFTDPSYLQEIGLPSFDSFIKLCLTLFRRVDRLNQGFEFLKQLEVDEAGKQTIERIINEVAE
;
A
#
# COMPACT_ATOMS: atom_id res chain seq x y z
N MET A 1 17.43 -4.02 -41.72
CA MET A 1 16.16 -3.30 -41.49
C MET A 1 16.23 -2.66 -40.13
N ASN A 2 16.23 -1.33 -40.06
CA ASN A 2 16.23 -0.63 -38.77
C ASN A 2 14.82 -0.75 -38.16
N PRO A 3 14.71 -1.04 -36.85
CA PRO A 3 13.41 -1.09 -36.20
C PRO A 3 12.74 0.29 -36.27
N PRO A 4 11.41 0.36 -36.43
CA PRO A 4 10.70 1.62 -36.54
C PRO A 4 10.89 2.43 -35.26
N THR A 5 11.41 3.64 -35.40
CA THR A 5 11.52 4.61 -34.32
C THR A 5 10.13 5.01 -33.85
N LEU A 6 9.80 4.69 -32.60
CA LEU A 6 8.56 5.12 -31.94
C LEU A 6 8.39 6.65 -32.03
N PRO A 7 7.15 7.15 -32.24
CA PRO A 7 6.89 8.58 -32.36
C PRO A 7 7.28 9.35 -31.08
N PRO A 8 7.65 10.64 -31.19
CA PRO A 8 8.18 11.44 -30.08
C PRO A 8 7.24 11.51 -28.86
N THR A 9 5.94 11.48 -29.09
CA THR A 9 4.88 11.54 -28.06
C THR A 9 4.86 10.30 -27.16
N LYS A 10 5.08 9.09 -27.72
CA LYS A 10 5.21 7.87 -26.91
C LYS A 10 6.43 7.91 -25.97
N ARG A 11 7.54 8.53 -26.38
CA ARG A 11 8.79 8.56 -25.59
C ARG A 11 8.73 9.49 -24.37
N ARG A 12 8.11 10.68 -24.49
CA ARG A 12 7.99 11.63 -23.36
C ARG A 12 7.06 11.12 -22.27
N LEU A 13 5.95 10.52 -22.65
CA LEU A 13 4.96 9.98 -21.72
C LEU A 13 5.46 8.70 -21.03
N ASP A 14 6.15 7.81 -21.75
CA ASP A 14 6.80 6.64 -21.14
C ASP A 14 7.86 7.05 -20.10
N SER A 15 8.56 8.16 -20.30
CA SER A 15 9.54 8.68 -19.34
C SER A 15 8.88 9.22 -18.06
N LEU A 16 7.80 9.99 -18.19
CA LEU A 16 7.03 10.52 -17.06
C LEU A 16 6.39 9.39 -16.25
N MET A 17 5.85 8.38 -16.94
CA MET A 17 5.19 7.22 -16.34
C MET A 17 6.17 6.23 -15.72
N ARG A 18 7.38 6.06 -16.28
CA ARG A 18 8.45 5.30 -15.63
C ARG A 18 8.85 5.92 -14.30
N HIS A 19 8.95 7.26 -14.25
CA HIS A 19 9.29 7.98 -13.03
C HIS A 19 8.17 7.97 -11.98
N LEU A 20 6.90 8.05 -12.39
CA LEU A 20 5.77 8.09 -11.48
C LEU A 20 5.32 6.71 -10.97
N PHE A 21 5.52 5.62 -11.74
CA PHE A 21 4.90 4.33 -11.43
C PHE A 21 5.79 3.09 -11.58
N LEU A 22 6.96 3.16 -12.25
CA LEU A 22 7.82 1.98 -12.45
C LEU A 22 9.09 2.02 -11.60
N SER A 23 9.54 3.20 -11.16
CA SER A 23 10.72 3.34 -10.31
C SER A 23 10.39 3.40 -8.82
N LYS A 24 9.63 2.39 -8.30
CA LYS A 24 9.41 2.08 -6.87
C LYS A 24 8.10 2.58 -6.21
N PRO A 25 6.91 2.10 -6.64
CA PRO A 25 5.63 2.36 -5.95
C PRO A 25 5.67 2.02 -4.45
N LEU A 26 6.38 0.95 -4.08
CA LEU A 26 6.53 0.56 -2.68
C LEU A 26 7.66 1.25 -1.93
N GLN A 27 8.60 2.00 -2.54
CA GLN A 27 9.40 2.91 -1.70
C GLN A 27 8.49 3.99 -1.11
N TYR A 28 7.52 4.52 -1.87
CA TYR A 28 6.55 5.45 -1.32
C TYR A 28 5.58 4.79 -0.32
N SER A 29 5.07 3.58 -0.60
CA SER A 29 4.25 2.86 0.39
C SER A 29 5.03 2.47 1.63
N ILE A 30 6.26 1.96 1.52
CA ILE A 30 7.12 1.60 2.65
C ILE A 30 7.55 2.85 3.43
N THR A 31 7.97 3.94 2.79
CA THR A 31 8.35 5.20 3.47
C THR A 31 7.15 5.89 4.14
N MET A 32 5.96 5.86 3.53
CA MET A 32 4.72 6.35 4.16
C MET A 32 4.17 5.43 5.27
N MET A 33 4.52 4.14 5.25
CA MET A 33 4.01 3.14 6.20
C MET A 33 4.99 2.80 7.34
N SER A 34 6.30 2.93 7.14
CA SER A 34 7.32 2.72 8.18
C SER A 34 7.35 3.86 9.21
N SER A 35 6.79 5.02 8.87
CA SER A 35 6.66 6.18 9.75
C SER A 35 5.39 6.15 10.63
N VAL A 36 4.53 5.14 10.49
CA VAL A 36 3.34 4.94 11.34
C VAL A 36 3.57 3.74 12.27
N ASN A 37 4.20 3.99 13.40
CA ASN A 37 4.37 3.00 14.46
C ASN A 37 3.05 2.88 15.26
N ASN A 38 2.24 1.86 14.98
CA ASN A 38 0.98 1.61 15.69
C ASN A 38 1.20 0.74 16.93
N ASN A 39 1.21 1.39 18.11
CA ASN A 39 0.83 0.76 19.37
C ASN A 39 -0.70 0.70 19.43
N ASN A 40 -1.29 -0.45 19.10
CA ASN A 40 -2.62 -0.82 19.57
C ASN A 40 -2.82 -2.32 19.35
N SER A 41 -2.39 -3.12 20.33
CA SER A 41 -2.76 -4.53 20.46
C SER A 41 -3.94 -4.62 21.45
N ASN A 42 -5.16 -4.74 20.92
CA ASN A 42 -6.28 -5.26 21.68
C ASN A 42 -6.52 -6.70 21.23
N ASN A 43 -6.53 -7.62 22.19
CA ASN A 43 -6.75 -9.05 21.98
C ASN A 43 -8.18 -9.30 21.47
N SER A 44 -8.29 -9.91 20.29
CA SER A 44 -9.50 -10.54 19.78
C SER A 44 -9.19 -11.97 19.39
N THR A 45 -9.95 -12.89 19.98
CA THR A 45 -9.87 -14.35 19.81
C THR A 45 -10.13 -14.75 18.35
N ILE A 46 -9.20 -15.47 17.74
CA ILE A 46 -9.26 -15.92 16.34
C ILE A 46 -10.15 -17.16 16.23
N LEU A 47 -11.08 -17.14 15.27
CA LEU A 47 -11.82 -18.32 14.77
C LEU A 47 -10.99 -18.99 13.66
N GLU A 48 -10.89 -20.32 13.70
CA GLU A 48 -10.18 -21.15 12.71
C GLU A 48 -10.74 -21.00 11.27
N PRO A 49 -9.88 -21.06 10.25
CA PRO A 49 -10.32 -21.00 8.85
C PRO A 49 -10.93 -22.34 8.41
N GLN A 50 -12.24 -22.33 8.11
CA GLN A 50 -12.88 -23.47 7.46
C GLN A 50 -12.47 -23.59 5.98
N GLN A 51 -12.21 -24.84 5.58
CA GLN A 51 -11.93 -25.22 4.20
C GLN A 51 -13.17 -25.03 3.33
N PHE A 52 -13.01 -24.40 2.16
CA PHE A 52 -14.07 -24.22 1.19
C PHE A 52 -14.36 -25.53 0.44
N SER A 53 -15.53 -26.11 0.70
CA SER A 53 -16.21 -27.06 -0.18
C SER A 53 -17.53 -26.46 -0.65
N SER A 54 -17.74 -26.50 -1.96
CA SER A 54 -18.88 -25.94 -2.68
C SER A 54 -20.10 -26.86 -2.64
N THR A 55 -21.25 -26.36 -2.19
CA THR A 55 -22.57 -26.82 -2.65
C THR A 55 -23.58 -25.66 -2.67
N SER A 56 -24.27 -25.56 -3.80
CA SER A 56 -25.40 -24.67 -4.08
C SER A 56 -26.65 -25.09 -3.32
N GLU A 57 -27.49 -24.13 -2.90
CA GLU A 57 -28.95 -24.23 -3.06
C GLU A 57 -29.66 -22.89 -2.82
N HIS A 58 -30.81 -22.76 -3.50
CA HIS A 58 -31.68 -21.58 -3.61
C HIS A 58 -32.42 -21.19 -2.32
N GLY A 59 -32.86 -19.93 -2.25
CA GLY A 59 -33.93 -19.52 -1.34
C GLY A 59 -34.17 -18.01 -1.30
N GLU A 60 -35.23 -17.57 -1.98
CA GLU A 60 -35.79 -16.21 -1.98
C GLU A 60 -36.23 -15.74 -0.58
N GLY A 61 -36.24 -14.42 -0.35
CA GLY A 61 -36.87 -13.86 0.85
C GLY A 61 -36.70 -12.34 1.02
N VAL A 62 -37.55 -11.58 0.34
CA VAL A 62 -37.79 -10.14 0.54
C VAL A 62 -38.19 -9.83 1.99
N LYS A 63 -37.63 -8.77 2.59
CA LYS A 63 -38.28 -7.88 3.58
C LYS A 63 -37.40 -6.66 3.94
N THR A 64 -37.80 -5.47 3.47
CA THR A 64 -37.53 -4.16 4.10
C THR A 64 -38.36 -4.01 5.38
N PRO A 65 -37.94 -3.26 6.42
CA PRO A 65 -38.12 -1.78 6.50
C PRO A 65 -37.09 -1.09 7.47
N PRO A 66 -37.34 0.09 8.07
CA PRO A 66 -37.52 1.43 7.50
C PRO A 66 -36.51 2.48 8.02
N ASN A 67 -36.57 3.63 7.34
CA ASN A 67 -36.18 5.01 7.61
C ASN A 67 -35.83 5.54 9.04
N ASP A 68 -35.00 6.59 8.96
CA ASP A 68 -34.93 7.82 9.76
C ASP A 68 -34.34 7.80 11.17
N HIS A 69 -33.05 8.16 11.27
CA HIS A 69 -32.56 9.00 12.36
C HIS A 69 -31.61 10.10 11.84
N ILE A 70 -32.19 11.31 11.74
CA ILE A 70 -31.47 12.58 11.70
C ILE A 70 -30.90 12.83 13.10
N ILE A 71 -29.58 12.87 13.22
CA ILE A 71 -28.91 13.39 14.42
C ILE A 71 -28.23 14.70 14.03
N THR A 72 -28.89 15.80 14.41
CA THR A 72 -28.34 17.14 14.46
C THR A 72 -27.37 17.20 15.64
N THR A 73 -26.08 17.44 15.40
CA THR A 73 -25.13 17.78 16.48
C THR A 73 -24.63 19.20 16.30
N GLN A 74 -24.72 19.93 17.41
CA GLN A 74 -24.50 21.36 17.55
C GLN A 74 -23.02 21.72 17.41
N GLU A 75 -22.80 22.85 16.75
CA GLU A 75 -21.53 23.59 16.69
C GLU A 75 -21.04 23.94 18.10
N LYS A 76 -19.78 23.59 18.39
CA LYS A 76 -18.98 24.30 19.39
C LYS A 76 -17.69 24.76 18.72
N THR A 77 -17.64 26.06 18.48
CA THR A 77 -16.47 26.82 18.09
C THR A 77 -15.45 26.84 19.23
N HIS A 78 -14.25 26.31 18.95
CA HIS A 78 -13.05 26.64 19.71
C HIS A 78 -12.07 27.32 18.76
N GLU A 79 -11.98 28.65 18.89
CA GLU A 79 -10.92 29.47 18.33
C GLU A 79 -9.60 29.08 19.00
N ASN A 80 -8.63 28.62 18.21
CA ASN A 80 -7.23 28.57 18.62
C ASN A 80 -6.40 29.33 17.58
N ASN A 81 -5.96 30.52 17.99
CA ASN A 81 -4.99 31.35 17.31
C ASN A 81 -3.63 30.65 17.27
N PHE A 82 -3.15 30.30 16.07
CA PHE A 82 -1.74 30.01 15.84
C PHE A 82 -1.16 30.99 14.81
N ASN A 83 -0.23 31.78 15.31
CA ASN A 83 0.48 32.85 14.63
C ASN A 83 1.67 32.23 13.86
N ASN A 84 1.64 32.30 12.52
CA ASN A 84 2.73 31.83 11.66
C ASN A 84 3.64 33.00 11.28
N ASN A 85 4.87 33.01 11.80
CA ASN A 85 5.96 33.81 11.23
C ASN A 85 6.81 32.91 10.31
N SER A 86 6.80 33.28 9.03
CA SER A 86 7.55 32.64 7.96
C SER A 86 8.93 33.28 7.79
N ASP A 87 9.99 32.53 8.02
CA ASP A 87 11.33 32.86 7.52
C ASP A 87 11.72 31.92 6.38
N LYS A 88 11.87 32.52 5.19
CA LYS A 88 12.37 31.89 3.97
C LYS A 88 13.87 31.64 4.10
N LYS A 89 14.30 30.38 3.96
CA LYS A 89 15.67 30.05 3.57
C LYS A 89 15.67 29.14 2.34
N ASN A 90 16.31 29.64 1.29
CA ASN A 90 16.68 28.91 0.08
C ASN A 90 17.62 27.76 0.45
N SER A 91 17.29 26.53 0.03
CA SER A 91 18.22 25.41 -0.01
C SER A 91 18.40 24.95 -1.45
N SER A 92 19.65 25.02 -1.90
CA SER A 92 20.16 24.47 -3.14
C SER A 92 20.09 22.94 -3.15
N GLU A 93 19.54 22.36 -4.21
CA GLU A 93 19.56 20.92 -4.48
C GLU A 93 21.02 20.42 -4.61
N SER A 94 21.44 19.60 -3.66
CA SER A 94 22.67 18.81 -3.73
C SER A 94 22.33 17.41 -4.24
N LYS A 95 23.17 16.87 -5.12
CA LYS A 95 23.06 15.49 -5.62
C LYS A 95 23.28 14.51 -4.45
N PRO A 96 22.58 13.37 -4.42
CA PRO A 96 22.76 12.39 -3.35
C PRO A 96 24.18 11.80 -3.43
N GLU A 97 24.95 12.02 -2.37
CA GLU A 97 26.20 11.31 -2.13
C GLU A 97 25.94 9.80 -2.10
N GLU A 98 26.81 9.01 -2.73
CA GLU A 98 26.81 7.55 -2.59
C GLU A 98 26.85 7.19 -1.10
N GLY A 99 25.72 6.67 -0.60
CA GLY A 99 25.54 6.37 0.82
C GLY A 99 26.66 5.49 1.35
N SER A 100 27.36 5.97 2.38
CA SER A 100 28.36 5.17 3.09
C SER A 100 27.67 3.94 3.68
N LYS A 101 28.14 2.74 3.30
CA LYS A 101 27.61 1.48 3.85
C LYS A 101 27.63 1.52 5.37
N LEU A 102 26.50 1.20 5.99
CA LEU A 102 26.42 1.07 7.45
C LEU A 102 27.32 -0.12 7.84
N LYS A 103 28.38 0.16 8.59
CA LYS A 103 29.28 -0.87 9.12
C LYS A 103 28.72 -1.36 10.45
N ILE A 104 28.37 -2.64 10.50
CA ILE A 104 27.80 -3.27 11.69
C ILE A 104 28.73 -4.39 12.13
N ASP A 105 29.06 -4.42 13.42
CA ASP A 105 29.80 -5.53 14.02
C ASP A 105 28.83 -6.66 14.37
N HIS A 106 28.54 -7.50 13.38
CA HIS A 106 27.65 -8.65 13.55
C HIS A 106 28.11 -9.57 14.67
N LYS A 107 29.42 -9.73 14.86
CA LYS A 107 29.96 -10.65 15.87
C LYS A 107 29.65 -10.16 17.27
N GLN A 108 29.86 -8.87 17.54
CA GLN A 108 29.52 -8.29 18.85
C GLN A 108 28.02 -8.41 19.14
N ILE A 109 27.17 -8.12 18.15
CA ILE A 109 25.71 -8.18 18.35
C ILE A 109 25.23 -9.61 18.65
N ILE A 110 25.79 -10.61 17.98
CA ILE A 110 25.46 -12.02 18.28
C ILE A 110 25.93 -12.39 19.70
N GLN A 111 27.12 -11.95 20.11
CA GLN A 111 27.60 -12.17 21.49
C GLN A 111 26.70 -11.49 22.53
N ASP A 112 26.20 -10.29 22.22
CA ASP A 112 25.27 -9.57 23.08
C ASP A 112 23.90 -10.28 23.16
N LEU A 113 23.43 -10.90 22.08
CA LEU A 113 22.23 -11.75 22.07
C LEU A 113 22.43 -13.03 22.88
N GLU A 114 23.56 -13.72 22.72
CA GLU A 114 23.91 -14.93 23.48
C GLU A 114 24.04 -14.67 24.98
N SER A 115 24.42 -13.45 25.36
CA SER A 115 24.61 -13.02 26.75
C SER A 115 23.36 -12.38 27.36
N ASP A 116 22.22 -12.39 26.67
CA ASP A 116 20.98 -11.70 27.05
C ASP A 116 21.15 -10.18 27.30
N ILE A 117 22.21 -9.56 26.77
CA ILE A 117 22.47 -8.12 26.85
C ILE A 117 21.56 -7.37 25.88
N LEU A 118 21.35 -7.94 24.69
CA LEU A 118 20.49 -7.40 23.64
C LEU A 118 19.27 -8.30 23.47
N LYS A 119 18.07 -7.73 23.43
CA LYS A 119 16.85 -8.49 23.12
C LYS A 119 16.69 -8.65 21.60
N PRO A 120 16.10 -9.77 21.12
CA PRO A 120 15.84 -9.97 19.68
C PRO A 120 15.11 -8.79 19.01
N ASP A 121 14.11 -8.20 19.66
CA ASP A 121 13.39 -7.05 19.10
C ASP A 121 14.28 -5.82 18.86
N GLN A 122 15.24 -5.58 19.74
CA GLN A 122 16.20 -4.48 19.60
C GLN A 122 17.18 -4.78 18.46
N ALA A 123 17.58 -6.04 18.29
CA ALA A 123 18.40 -6.46 17.17
C ALA A 123 17.66 -6.28 15.83
N LEU A 124 16.33 -6.48 15.79
CA LEU A 124 15.53 -6.24 14.57
C LEU A 124 15.48 -4.77 14.14
N ASP A 125 15.71 -3.80 15.04
CA ASP A 125 15.88 -2.39 14.66
C ASP A 125 17.13 -2.19 13.78
N ILE A 126 18.19 -2.95 14.07
CA ILE A 126 19.45 -2.92 13.30
C ILE A 126 19.22 -3.48 11.90
N ALA A 127 18.48 -4.60 11.80
CA ALA A 127 18.10 -5.19 10.52
C ALA A 127 17.28 -4.23 9.66
N HIS A 128 16.35 -3.49 10.27
CA HIS A 128 15.56 -2.48 9.57
C HIS A 128 16.45 -1.37 8.98
N ARG A 129 17.42 -0.87 9.77
CA ARG A 129 18.41 0.12 9.26
C ARG A 129 19.25 -0.41 8.10
N LEU A 130 19.63 -1.70 8.10
CA LEU A 130 20.32 -2.30 6.96
C LEU A 130 19.45 -2.27 5.70
N ILE A 131 18.15 -2.57 5.82
CA ILE A 131 17.18 -2.47 4.71
C ILE A 131 17.07 -1.02 4.22
N ASP A 132 16.97 -0.04 5.12
CA ASP A 132 16.92 1.39 4.75
C ASP A 132 18.18 1.84 3.99
N ASN A 133 19.33 1.25 4.30
CA ASN A 133 20.61 1.50 3.60
C ASN A 133 20.81 0.60 2.36
N SER A 134 19.76 -0.09 1.89
CA SER A 134 19.82 -1.00 0.74
C SER A 134 20.83 -2.16 0.90
N GLN A 135 21.19 -2.51 2.13
CA GLN A 135 22.05 -3.66 2.46
C GLN A 135 21.20 -4.93 2.67
N PHE A 136 20.44 -5.32 1.63
CA PHE A 136 19.39 -6.34 1.72
C PHE A 136 19.91 -7.73 2.10
N GLU A 137 20.98 -8.21 1.47
CA GLU A 137 21.54 -9.53 1.75
C GLU A 137 22.10 -9.62 3.17
N GLU A 138 22.81 -8.59 3.61
CA GLU A 138 23.34 -8.48 4.97
C GLU A 138 22.21 -8.46 6.00
N ALA A 139 21.11 -7.72 5.71
CA ALA A 139 19.93 -7.73 6.54
C ALA A 139 19.32 -9.13 6.67
N ARG A 140 19.20 -9.90 5.56
CA ARG A 140 18.65 -11.27 5.60
C ARG A 140 19.50 -12.19 6.46
N GLN A 141 20.80 -12.23 6.21
CA GLN A 141 21.72 -13.07 6.98
C GLN A 141 21.64 -12.75 8.48
N PHE A 142 21.60 -11.46 8.80
CA PHE A 142 21.48 -11.00 10.17
C PHE A 142 20.14 -11.38 10.83
N ILE A 143 19.02 -11.23 10.11
CA ILE A 143 17.69 -11.63 10.63
C ILE A 143 17.62 -13.15 10.84
N PHE A 144 18.20 -13.97 9.94
CA PHE A 144 18.24 -15.43 10.13
C PHE A 144 19.03 -15.83 11.37
N ASN A 145 20.10 -15.12 11.69
CA ASN A 145 20.83 -15.35 12.94
C ASN A 145 19.96 -14.97 14.15
N ILE A 146 19.23 -13.85 14.11
CA ILE A 146 18.32 -13.43 15.19
C ILE A 146 17.19 -14.44 15.41
N LEU A 147 16.61 -14.98 14.33
CA LEU A 147 15.50 -15.94 14.41
C LEU A 147 15.84 -17.17 15.27
N ALA A 148 17.11 -17.58 15.34
CA ALA A 148 17.55 -18.68 16.20
C ALA A 148 17.42 -18.39 17.71
N PHE A 149 17.39 -17.11 18.09
CA PHE A 149 17.23 -16.65 19.47
C PHE A 149 15.78 -16.32 19.84
N ILE A 150 14.84 -16.41 18.88
CA ILE A 150 13.43 -16.18 19.16
C ILE A 150 12.78 -17.52 19.56
N PRO A 151 12.21 -17.65 20.77
CA PRO A 151 11.63 -18.90 21.23
C PRO A 151 10.53 -19.43 20.29
N SER A 152 10.67 -20.69 19.85
CA SER A 152 9.70 -21.33 18.94
C SER A 152 8.36 -21.65 19.60
N SER A 153 8.31 -21.72 20.93
CA SER A 153 7.14 -22.12 21.72
C SER A 153 6.11 -21.01 21.94
N ALA A 154 6.39 -19.80 21.47
CA ALA A 154 5.43 -18.71 21.47
C ALA A 154 4.83 -18.61 20.06
N GLU A 155 3.80 -19.43 19.82
CA GLU A 155 2.75 -19.04 18.88
C GLU A 155 2.38 -17.59 19.24
N GLU A 156 2.46 -16.67 18.25
CA GLU A 156 2.23 -15.23 18.43
C GLU A 156 3.37 -14.38 19.05
N ASN A 157 4.65 -14.76 18.96
CA ASN A 157 5.70 -13.79 19.28
C ASN A 157 5.75 -12.65 18.23
N ASP A 158 5.38 -11.43 18.63
CA ASP A 158 5.50 -10.19 17.85
C ASP A 158 6.89 -10.05 17.19
N ALA A 159 7.95 -10.52 17.87
CA ALA A 159 9.32 -10.54 17.35
C ALA A 159 9.48 -11.46 16.14
N SER A 160 8.91 -12.68 16.18
CA SER A 160 8.94 -13.63 15.05
C SER A 160 8.20 -13.05 13.85
N ARG A 161 7.00 -12.50 14.08
CA ARG A 161 6.22 -11.82 13.03
C ARG A 161 7.02 -10.67 12.41
N ARG A 162 7.62 -9.82 13.25
CA ARG A 162 8.45 -8.70 12.81
C ARG A 162 9.67 -9.18 12.00
N ALA A 163 10.33 -10.24 12.44
CA ALA A 163 11.45 -10.85 11.73
C ALA A 163 11.02 -11.36 10.35
N TYR A 164 9.91 -12.11 10.25
CA TYR A 164 9.37 -12.57 8.96
C TYR A 164 9.07 -11.42 8.01
N ARG A 165 8.44 -10.35 8.52
CA ARG A 165 8.20 -9.14 7.73
C ARG A 165 9.50 -8.52 7.22
N LEU A 166 10.53 -8.42 8.05
CA LEU A 166 11.81 -7.82 7.64
C LEU A 166 12.56 -8.69 6.62
N VAL A 167 12.52 -10.01 6.74
CA VAL A 167 13.05 -10.92 5.70
C VAL A 167 12.31 -10.68 4.38
N ALA A 168 10.96 -10.64 4.44
CA ALA A 168 10.12 -10.39 3.28
C ALA A 168 10.42 -9.03 2.62
N LEU A 169 10.53 -7.96 3.42
CA LEU A 169 10.86 -6.62 2.94
C LEU A 169 12.25 -6.56 2.30
N SER A 170 13.22 -7.32 2.82
CA SER A 170 14.54 -7.40 2.20
C SER A 170 14.48 -8.04 0.81
N TYR A 171 13.80 -9.18 0.65
CA TYR A 171 13.57 -9.78 -0.67
C TYR A 171 12.76 -8.85 -1.59
N TYR A 172 11.68 -8.26 -1.06
CA TYR A 172 10.80 -7.36 -1.80
C TYR A 172 11.57 -6.15 -2.36
N ASN A 173 12.37 -5.48 -1.52
CA ASN A 173 13.17 -4.32 -1.93
C ASN A 173 14.32 -4.68 -2.87
N ASN A 174 14.75 -5.95 -2.89
CA ASN A 174 15.68 -6.50 -3.87
C ASN A 174 14.97 -7.01 -5.14
N ASN A 175 13.67 -6.74 -5.31
CA ASN A 175 12.83 -7.17 -6.44
C ASN A 175 12.69 -8.71 -6.57
N GLU A 176 12.89 -9.44 -5.48
CA GLU A 176 12.76 -10.91 -5.36
C GLU A 176 11.36 -11.24 -4.80
N LEU A 177 10.31 -10.94 -5.58
CA LEU A 177 8.92 -10.99 -5.11
C LEU A 177 8.46 -12.42 -4.73
N LYS A 178 8.92 -13.42 -5.47
CA LYS A 178 8.54 -14.83 -5.24
C LYS A 178 9.13 -15.35 -3.93
N GLU A 179 10.35 -14.92 -3.62
CA GLU A 179 11.07 -15.23 -2.40
C GLU A 179 10.48 -14.48 -1.20
N ALA A 180 10.03 -13.23 -1.39
CA ALA A 180 9.37 -12.43 -0.35
C ALA A 180 8.02 -13.02 0.09
N LEU A 181 7.24 -13.55 -0.86
CA LEU A 181 5.87 -14.00 -0.65
C LEU A 181 5.67 -14.99 0.53
N PRO A 182 6.42 -16.11 0.65
CA PRO A 182 6.23 -17.03 1.77
C PRO A 182 6.49 -16.37 3.13
N TRP A 183 7.37 -15.37 3.20
CA TRP A 183 7.66 -14.65 4.43
C TRP A 183 6.57 -13.64 4.79
N PHE A 184 6.02 -12.90 3.82
CA PHE A 184 4.85 -12.06 4.07
C PHE A 184 3.65 -12.90 4.49
N ARG A 185 3.47 -14.09 3.93
CA ARG A 185 2.41 -15.02 4.36
C ARG A 185 2.58 -15.45 5.81
N LYS A 186 3.80 -15.82 6.23
CA LYS A 186 4.10 -16.15 7.64
C LYS A 186 3.84 -14.95 8.56
N ALA A 187 4.19 -13.73 8.14
CA ALA A 187 3.92 -12.54 8.93
C ALA A 187 2.41 -12.29 9.07
N ALA A 188 1.65 -12.30 7.97
CA ALA A 188 0.22 -11.98 7.96
C ALA A 188 -0.63 -13.01 8.73
N LEU A 189 -0.36 -14.31 8.58
CA LEU A 189 -1.13 -15.36 9.26
C LEU A 189 -1.03 -15.33 10.79
N ASN A 190 -0.01 -14.66 11.33
CA ASN A 190 0.20 -14.51 12.77
C ASN A 190 -0.02 -13.05 13.21
N SER A 191 -0.91 -12.31 12.53
CA SER A 191 -1.02 -10.87 12.70
C SER A 191 -2.44 -10.31 12.54
N ASN A 192 -2.78 -9.39 13.45
CA ASN A 192 -3.90 -8.46 13.31
C ASN A 192 -3.45 -7.10 12.73
N SER A 193 -2.24 -7.04 12.15
CA SER A 193 -1.72 -5.81 11.54
C SER A 193 -2.21 -5.66 10.11
N VAL A 194 -2.90 -4.54 9.84
CA VAL A 194 -3.23 -4.10 8.47
C VAL A 194 -1.99 -4.07 7.57
N GLN A 195 -0.83 -3.71 8.10
CA GLN A 195 0.40 -3.62 7.31
C GLN A 195 0.86 -4.98 6.78
N ASP A 196 0.75 -6.03 7.59
CA ASP A 196 1.22 -7.36 7.21
C ASP A 196 0.31 -7.94 6.11
N TRP A 197 -1.01 -7.76 6.26
CA TRP A 197 -1.99 -8.11 5.23
C TRP A 197 -1.81 -7.29 3.95
N PHE A 198 -1.52 -5.99 4.06
CA PHE A 198 -1.25 -5.12 2.91
C PHE A 198 0.00 -5.54 2.14
N ASN A 199 1.08 -5.87 2.85
CA ASN A 199 2.31 -6.35 2.22
C ASN A 199 2.08 -7.68 1.47
N LEU A 200 1.32 -8.60 2.06
CA LEU A 200 0.93 -9.86 1.42
C LEU A 200 0.06 -9.62 0.18
N ALA A 201 -0.97 -8.77 0.29
CA ALA A 201 -1.88 -8.46 -0.80
C ALA A 201 -1.14 -7.87 -2.02
N ASN A 202 -0.30 -6.86 -1.78
CA ASN A 202 0.45 -6.20 -2.85
C ASN A 202 1.48 -7.13 -3.50
N THR A 203 2.26 -7.86 -2.70
CA THR A 203 3.29 -8.75 -3.24
C THR A 203 2.65 -9.84 -4.09
N SER A 204 1.55 -10.44 -3.60
CA SER A 204 0.80 -11.46 -4.35
C SER A 204 0.23 -10.90 -5.66
N ALA A 205 -0.34 -9.68 -5.63
CA ALA A 205 -0.91 -9.04 -6.82
C ALA A 205 0.12 -8.58 -7.86
N GLN A 206 1.38 -8.38 -7.48
CA GLN A 206 2.45 -7.91 -8.39
C GLN A 206 3.12 -9.05 -9.16
N ILE A 207 3.07 -10.27 -8.64
CA ILE A 207 3.68 -11.42 -9.31
C ILE A 207 2.84 -11.76 -10.53
N GLN A 208 3.39 -11.50 -11.72
CA GLN A 208 2.77 -11.94 -12.96
C GLN A 208 2.91 -13.46 -13.06
N ASP A 209 1.82 -14.16 -12.83
CA ASP A 209 1.69 -15.61 -12.99
C ASP A 209 0.33 -15.92 -13.62
N ASP A 210 0.26 -17.02 -14.38
CA ASP A 210 -1.00 -17.54 -14.92
C ASP A 210 -1.79 -18.29 -13.82
N ASP A 211 -1.17 -18.52 -12.66
CA ASP A 211 -1.82 -19.17 -11.52
C ASP A 211 -2.84 -18.27 -10.81
N SER A 212 -4.12 -18.63 -10.98
CA SER A 212 -5.26 -18.06 -10.25
C SER A 212 -5.13 -18.08 -8.71
N ASN A 213 -4.27 -18.93 -8.13
CA ASN A 213 -4.05 -18.99 -6.68
C ASN A 213 -3.45 -17.70 -6.13
N LEU A 214 -2.49 -17.08 -6.82
CA LEU A 214 -1.83 -15.87 -6.33
C LEU A 214 -2.78 -14.68 -6.33
N LEU A 215 -3.59 -14.56 -7.37
CA LEU A 215 -4.64 -13.55 -7.42
C LEU A 215 -5.69 -13.78 -6.32
N ARG A 216 -6.15 -15.03 -6.11
CA ARG A 216 -7.05 -15.35 -4.99
C ARG A 216 -6.45 -14.98 -3.64
N LEU A 217 -5.17 -15.27 -3.43
CA LEU A 217 -4.45 -14.90 -2.21
C LEU A 217 -4.38 -13.38 -2.03
N ALA A 218 -4.11 -12.64 -3.11
CA ALA A 218 -4.08 -11.18 -3.10
C ALA A 218 -5.44 -10.59 -2.69
N MET A 219 -6.53 -11.05 -3.31
CA MET A 219 -7.89 -10.59 -3.02
C MET A 219 -8.31 -10.98 -1.59
N TYR A 220 -7.98 -12.18 -1.15
CA TYR A 220 -8.23 -12.62 0.22
C TYR A 220 -7.49 -11.74 1.23
N ALA A 221 -6.18 -11.52 1.05
CA ALA A 221 -5.39 -10.68 1.92
C ALA A 221 -5.92 -9.23 1.96
N PHE A 222 -6.34 -8.69 0.80
CA PHE A 222 -6.93 -7.36 0.74
C PHE A 222 -8.30 -7.29 1.45
N SER A 223 -9.09 -8.37 1.43
CA SER A 223 -10.34 -8.43 2.21
C SER A 223 -10.10 -8.39 3.73
N GLN A 224 -8.99 -8.94 4.22
CA GLN A 224 -8.63 -8.87 5.65
C GLN A 224 -8.31 -7.43 6.08
N ILE A 225 -7.64 -6.66 5.20
CA ILE A 225 -7.41 -5.23 5.41
C ILE A 225 -8.73 -4.48 5.59
N GLU A 226 -9.71 -4.75 4.73
CA GLU A 226 -11.02 -4.13 4.83
C GLU A 226 -11.74 -4.48 6.14
N ASN A 227 -11.67 -5.74 6.58
CA ASN A 227 -12.27 -6.18 7.84
C ASN A 227 -11.64 -5.46 9.03
N LEU A 228 -10.31 -5.39 9.11
CA LEU A 228 -9.61 -4.65 10.16
C LEU A 228 -9.95 -3.15 10.15
N HIS A 229 -10.09 -2.55 8.96
CA HIS A 229 -10.58 -1.17 8.85
C HIS A 229 -12.02 -1.05 9.37
N LYS A 230 -12.93 -1.95 9.02
CA LYS A 230 -14.31 -1.93 9.54
C LYS A 230 -14.37 -2.07 11.06
N GLU A 231 -13.61 -3.00 11.63
CA GLU A 231 -13.50 -3.22 13.08
C GLU A 231 -13.00 -1.96 13.81
N SER A 232 -12.11 -1.20 13.17
CA SER A 232 -11.60 0.08 13.68
C SER A 232 -12.47 1.31 13.35
N ASN A 233 -13.66 1.13 12.77
CA ASN A 233 -14.47 2.23 12.21
C ASN A 233 -13.68 3.14 11.25
N PHE A 234 -12.82 2.54 10.43
CA PHE A 234 -11.95 3.18 9.43
C PHE A 234 -10.96 4.21 10.02
N GLN A 235 -10.57 4.08 11.29
CA GLN A 235 -9.61 4.99 11.94
C GLN A 235 -8.14 4.63 11.70
N LEU A 236 -7.87 3.43 11.19
CA LEU A 236 -6.49 2.96 10.94
C LEU A 236 -5.77 3.81 9.88
N LYS A 237 -4.47 3.98 10.08
CA LYS A 237 -3.56 4.66 9.15
C LYS A 237 -2.56 3.66 8.56
N PRO A 238 -2.24 3.76 7.25
CA PRO A 238 -2.90 4.64 6.27
C PRO A 238 -4.36 4.25 6.04
N SER A 239 -5.18 5.18 5.55
CA SER A 239 -6.60 4.94 5.32
C SER A 239 -6.84 3.80 4.32
N PHE A 240 -8.01 3.18 4.41
CA PHE A 240 -8.42 2.11 3.50
C PHE A 240 -8.30 2.53 2.02
N TRP A 241 -8.73 3.74 1.68
CA TRP A 241 -8.73 4.20 0.28
C TRP A 241 -7.34 4.43 -0.30
N ILE A 242 -6.38 4.87 0.53
CA ILE A 242 -4.97 4.97 0.12
C ILE A 242 -4.42 3.57 -0.14
N GLN A 243 -4.75 2.60 0.70
CA GLN A 243 -4.34 1.21 0.49
C GLN A 243 -4.98 0.61 -0.77
N LEU A 244 -6.27 0.86 -1.02
CA LEU A 244 -6.96 0.45 -2.25
C LEU A 244 -6.27 1.01 -3.51
N HIS A 245 -5.88 2.29 -3.49
CA HIS A 245 -5.16 2.91 -4.59
C HIS A 245 -3.86 2.16 -4.93
N PHE A 246 -3.04 1.85 -3.93
CA PHE A 246 -1.80 1.09 -4.13
C PHE A 246 -2.06 -0.36 -4.54
N PHE A 247 -3.12 -0.98 -4.04
CA PHE A 247 -3.50 -2.33 -4.44
C PHE A 247 -3.90 -2.41 -5.92
N ILE A 248 -4.63 -1.41 -6.43
CA ILE A 248 -4.94 -1.30 -7.87
C ILE A 248 -3.63 -1.21 -8.70
N ILE A 249 -2.65 -0.42 -8.25
CA ILE A 249 -1.34 -0.34 -8.91
C ILE A 249 -0.63 -1.70 -8.91
N SER A 250 -0.67 -2.42 -7.79
CA SER A 250 -0.10 -3.77 -7.68
C SER A 250 -0.74 -4.75 -8.66
N LEU A 251 -2.08 -4.80 -8.72
CA LEU A 251 -2.82 -5.61 -9.69
C LEU A 251 -2.44 -5.26 -11.14
N MET A 252 -2.32 -3.97 -11.46
CA MET A 252 -1.89 -3.53 -12.79
C MET A 252 -0.47 -3.99 -13.13
N ASN A 253 0.44 -4.04 -12.15
CA ASN A 253 1.81 -4.50 -12.34
C ASN A 253 1.88 -6.02 -12.55
N GLY A 254 1.03 -6.80 -11.86
CA GLY A 254 0.81 -8.22 -12.16
C GLY A 254 -0.04 -8.48 -13.42
N LYS A 255 -0.49 -7.44 -14.12
CA LYS A 255 -1.36 -7.48 -15.31
C LYS A 255 -2.77 -8.06 -15.06
N HIS A 256 -3.23 -8.01 -13.82
CA HIS A 256 -4.61 -8.35 -13.41
C HIS A 256 -5.57 -7.19 -13.69
N TYR A 257 -5.73 -6.84 -14.97
CA TYR A 257 -6.43 -5.61 -15.36
C TYR A 257 -7.93 -5.63 -15.09
N ASN A 258 -8.57 -6.80 -15.09
CA ASN A 258 -10.00 -6.94 -14.81
C ASN A 258 -10.28 -6.62 -13.34
N GLU A 259 -9.48 -7.19 -12.44
CA GLU A 259 -9.54 -6.98 -11.00
C GLU A 259 -9.18 -5.54 -10.67
N ALA A 260 -8.11 -5.00 -11.29
CA ALA A 260 -7.74 -3.59 -11.15
C ALA A 260 -8.89 -2.66 -11.56
N PHE A 261 -9.62 -2.98 -12.64
CA PHE A 261 -10.77 -2.19 -13.08
C PHE A 261 -11.96 -2.28 -12.10
N SER A 262 -12.18 -3.45 -11.51
CA SER A 262 -13.22 -3.65 -10.48
C SER A 262 -12.94 -2.80 -9.25
N GLU A 263 -11.72 -2.86 -8.73
CA GLU A 263 -11.28 -2.06 -7.58
C GLU A 263 -11.19 -0.56 -7.90
N LEU A 264 -10.84 -0.19 -9.15
CA LEU A 264 -10.89 1.20 -9.60
C LEU A 264 -12.32 1.77 -9.56
N ASN A 265 -13.32 0.97 -9.94
CA ASN A 265 -14.72 1.39 -9.85
C ASN A 265 -15.16 1.58 -8.40
N ARG A 266 -14.65 0.78 -7.47
CA ARG A 266 -14.86 0.96 -6.05
C ARG A 266 -14.28 2.29 -5.56
N LEU A 267 -13.07 2.65 -5.98
CA LEU A 267 -12.45 3.93 -5.67
C LEU A 267 -13.19 5.12 -6.31
N ARG A 268 -13.67 4.95 -7.56
CA ARG A 268 -14.53 5.94 -8.24
C ARG A 268 -15.77 6.30 -7.42
N LEU A 269 -16.45 5.29 -6.85
CA LEU A 269 -17.63 5.53 -6.01
C LEU A 269 -17.30 6.33 -4.75
N ALA A 270 -16.08 6.20 -4.20
CA ALA A 270 -15.63 7.01 -3.09
C ALA A 270 -15.47 8.49 -3.49
N TYR A 271 -14.87 8.77 -4.66
CA TYR A 271 -14.80 10.14 -5.19
C TYR A 271 -16.17 10.74 -5.53
N LYS A 272 -17.11 9.94 -6.04
CA LYS A 272 -18.49 10.40 -6.26
C LYS A 272 -19.18 10.84 -4.97
N ARG A 273 -18.81 10.25 -3.82
CA ARG A 273 -19.34 10.60 -2.49
C ARG A 273 -18.56 11.75 -1.84
N ALA A 274 -17.37 12.06 -2.33
CA ALA A 274 -16.56 13.17 -1.85
C ALA A 274 -17.22 14.49 -2.22
N ARG A 275 -17.30 15.44 -1.29
CA ARG A 275 -17.91 16.74 -1.53
C ARG A 275 -17.04 17.62 -2.43
N PHE A 276 -15.73 17.55 -2.24
CA PHE A 276 -14.75 18.36 -2.95
C PHE A 276 -13.59 17.48 -3.44
N THR A 277 -12.90 17.93 -4.48
CA THR A 277 -11.69 17.25 -5.00
C THR A 277 -10.39 17.97 -4.62
N ASP A 278 -10.46 18.99 -3.76
CA ASP A 278 -9.28 19.72 -3.32
C ASP A 278 -8.38 18.85 -2.41
N PRO A 279 -7.05 19.09 -2.42
CA PRO A 279 -6.10 18.23 -1.70
C PRO A 279 -6.35 18.15 -0.18
N SER A 280 -6.72 19.27 0.45
CA SER A 280 -6.88 19.34 1.91
C SER A 280 -8.07 18.49 2.37
N TYR A 281 -9.21 18.64 1.70
CA TYR A 281 -10.40 17.84 1.99
C TYR A 281 -10.16 16.34 1.74
N LEU A 282 -9.56 15.97 0.61
CA LEU A 282 -9.29 14.57 0.31
C LEU A 282 -8.33 13.93 1.32
N GLN A 283 -7.32 14.67 1.77
CA GLN A 283 -6.41 14.21 2.82
C GLN A 283 -7.14 13.97 4.15
N GLU A 284 -8.05 14.87 4.53
CA GLU A 284 -8.85 14.76 5.75
C GLU A 284 -9.69 13.48 5.77
N ILE A 285 -10.41 13.19 4.68
CA ILE A 285 -11.23 11.98 4.56
C ILE A 285 -10.44 10.73 4.13
N GLY A 286 -9.12 10.86 3.98
CA GLY A 286 -8.21 9.77 3.67
C GLY A 286 -8.36 9.21 2.26
N LEU A 287 -8.74 10.02 1.26
CA LEU A 287 -8.67 9.66 -0.15
C LEU A 287 -7.30 10.00 -0.75
N PRO A 288 -6.84 9.29 -1.81
CA PRO A 288 -5.72 9.74 -2.61
C PRO A 288 -5.96 11.14 -3.20
N SER A 289 -4.91 11.82 -3.65
CA SER A 289 -5.11 13.07 -4.40
C SER A 289 -5.87 12.80 -5.70
N PHE A 290 -6.75 13.72 -6.10
CA PHE A 290 -7.57 13.55 -7.29
C PHE A 290 -6.74 13.40 -8.58
N ASP A 291 -5.64 14.15 -8.68
CA ASP A 291 -4.65 14.04 -9.75
C ASP A 291 -4.05 12.62 -9.84
N SER A 292 -3.70 12.01 -8.70
CA SER A 292 -3.18 10.63 -8.66
C SER A 292 -4.24 9.61 -9.12
N PHE A 293 -5.49 9.81 -8.71
CA PHE A 293 -6.60 8.97 -9.16
C PHE A 293 -6.84 9.05 -10.67
N ILE A 294 -6.86 10.26 -11.25
CA ILE A 294 -7.01 10.44 -12.70
C ILE A 294 -5.86 9.76 -13.46
N LYS A 295 -4.63 9.97 -13.00
CA LYS A 295 -3.45 9.33 -13.61
C LYS A 295 -3.53 7.81 -13.53
N LEU A 296 -4.00 7.25 -12.41
CA LEU A 296 -4.24 5.82 -12.26
C LEU A 296 -5.25 5.30 -13.29
N CYS A 297 -6.40 5.98 -13.45
CA CYS A 297 -7.42 5.65 -14.45
C CYS A 297 -6.82 5.58 -15.86
N LEU A 298 -6.17 6.66 -16.30
CA LEU A 298 -5.59 6.74 -17.65
C LEU A 298 -4.51 5.69 -17.88
N THR A 299 -3.73 5.39 -16.84
CA THR A 299 -2.71 4.34 -16.90
C THR A 299 -3.32 2.97 -17.11
N LEU A 300 -4.37 2.63 -16.37
CA LEU A 300 -5.08 1.36 -16.51
C LEU A 300 -5.64 1.21 -17.94
N PHE A 301 -6.39 2.20 -18.41
CA PHE A 301 -6.98 2.19 -19.74
C PHE A 301 -5.93 2.16 -20.86
N ARG A 302 -4.78 2.82 -20.67
CA ARG A 302 -3.66 2.74 -21.62
C ARG A 302 -3.05 1.34 -21.68
N ARG A 303 -2.86 0.67 -20.54
CA ARG A 303 -2.26 -0.69 -20.49
C ARG A 303 -3.11 -1.75 -21.20
N VAL A 304 -4.40 -1.48 -21.41
CA VAL A 304 -5.32 -2.36 -22.16
C VAL A 304 -5.71 -1.78 -23.52
N ASP A 305 -4.93 -0.83 -24.06
CA ASP A 305 -5.13 -0.19 -25.37
C ASP A 305 -6.52 0.46 -25.56
N ARG A 306 -7.10 1.01 -24.48
CA ARG A 306 -8.44 1.63 -24.45
C ARG A 306 -8.41 3.06 -23.90
N LEU A 307 -7.35 3.83 -24.20
CA LEU A 307 -7.16 5.19 -23.66
C LEU A 307 -8.37 6.11 -23.89
N ASN A 308 -8.99 6.07 -25.08
CA ASN A 308 -10.18 6.87 -25.37
C ASN A 308 -11.37 6.53 -24.45
N GLN A 309 -11.55 5.24 -24.08
CA GLN A 309 -12.56 4.84 -23.09
C GLN A 309 -12.20 5.39 -21.70
N GLY A 310 -10.91 5.54 -21.40
CA GLY A 310 -10.44 6.21 -20.19
C GLY A 310 -10.83 7.68 -20.13
N PHE A 311 -10.77 8.41 -21.25
CA PHE A 311 -11.26 9.79 -21.31
C PHE A 311 -12.77 9.88 -21.06
N GLU A 312 -13.55 9.01 -21.70
CA GLU A 312 -15.00 8.97 -21.48
C GLU A 312 -15.36 8.56 -20.05
N PHE A 313 -14.62 7.60 -19.47
CA PHE A 313 -14.77 7.21 -18.07
C PHE A 313 -14.56 8.40 -17.12
N LEU A 314 -13.55 9.25 -17.36
CA LEU A 314 -13.29 10.43 -16.53
C LEU A 314 -14.36 11.50 -16.69
N LYS A 315 -14.83 11.75 -17.92
CA LYS A 315 -15.90 12.73 -18.18
C LYS A 315 -17.23 12.37 -17.49
N GLN A 316 -17.45 11.09 -17.22
CA GLN A 316 -18.63 10.60 -16.51
C GLN A 316 -18.52 10.71 -14.97
N LEU A 317 -17.41 11.23 -14.44
CA LEU A 317 -17.26 11.45 -13.01
C LEU A 317 -18.12 12.62 -12.53
N GLU A 318 -18.96 12.34 -11.54
CA GLU A 318 -19.71 13.37 -10.81
C GLU A 318 -18.81 13.98 -9.75
N VAL A 319 -18.14 15.08 -10.09
CA VAL A 319 -17.22 15.83 -9.20
C VAL A 319 -17.50 17.33 -9.25
N ASP A 320 -16.92 18.08 -8.32
CA ASP A 320 -16.97 19.54 -8.27
C ASP A 320 -16.26 20.20 -9.47
N GLU A 321 -16.43 21.52 -9.62
CA GLU A 321 -15.85 22.28 -10.74
C GLU A 321 -14.31 22.20 -10.77
N ALA A 322 -13.67 22.20 -9.60
CA ALA A 322 -12.21 22.01 -9.50
C ALA A 322 -11.79 20.64 -10.05
N GLY A 323 -12.57 19.60 -9.77
CA GLY A 323 -12.36 18.26 -10.31
C GLY A 323 -12.51 18.22 -11.83
N LYS A 324 -13.56 18.85 -12.37
CA LYS A 324 -13.78 18.93 -13.83
C LYS A 324 -12.62 19.61 -14.55
N GLN A 325 -12.14 20.75 -14.02
CA GLN A 325 -10.98 21.45 -14.57
C GLN A 325 -9.71 20.59 -14.52
N THR A 326 -9.53 19.83 -13.44
CA THR A 326 -8.39 18.92 -13.30
C THR A 326 -8.45 17.79 -14.33
N ILE A 327 -9.63 17.21 -14.56
CA ILE A 327 -9.85 16.19 -15.60
C ILE A 327 -9.50 16.74 -16.97
N GLU A 328 -10.04 17.91 -17.34
CA GLU A 328 -9.82 18.53 -18.64
C GLU A 328 -8.33 18.82 -18.89
N ARG A 329 -7.66 19.44 -17.90
CA ARG A 329 -6.22 19.71 -17.95
C ARG A 329 -5.42 18.44 -18.23
N ILE A 330 -5.63 17.37 -17.46
CA ILE A 330 -4.85 16.13 -17.59
C ILE A 330 -5.18 15.40 -18.90
N ILE A 331 -6.44 15.41 -19.37
CA ILE A 331 -6.80 14.83 -20.65
C ILE A 331 -6.04 15.53 -21.79
N ASN A 332 -5.99 16.87 -21.77
CA ASN A 332 -5.28 17.65 -22.78
C ASN A 332 -3.76 17.36 -22.74
N GLU A 333 -3.15 17.34 -21.55
CA GLU A 333 -1.73 16.97 -21.36
C GLU A 333 -1.37 15.58 -21.90
N VAL A 334 -2.34 14.65 -21.90
CA VAL A 334 -2.14 13.27 -22.35
C VAL A 334 -2.48 13.07 -23.84
N ALA A 335 -3.32 13.93 -24.40
CA ALA A 335 -3.72 13.88 -25.81
C ALA A 335 -2.68 14.49 -26.76
N GLU A 336 -1.90 15.47 -26.27
CA GLU A 336 -0.73 16.06 -26.94
C GLU A 336 0.48 15.12 -26.96
#